data_AF-A0A9D1Y8H9-F1
#
_entry.id   AF-A0A9D1Y8H9-F1
#
_cell.length_a   1.000
_cell.length_b   1.000
_cell.length_c   1.000
_cell.angle_alpha   90.00
_cell.angle_beta   90.00
_cell.angle_gamma   90.00
#
_symmetry.space_group_name_H-M   'P 1'
#
loop_
_entity.id
_entity.type
_entity.pdbx_description
1 polymer ?
#
loop_
_entity_poly.entity_id
_entity_poly.type
_entity_poly.pdbx_seq_one_letter_code
_entity_poly.pdbx_strand_id
1 'polypeptide(L)'
;MDLNIEPVEELEVTVKTIHETIGKQEVDTIMTRRKGLHWLTERTGKRVLVDESATMDAGPKFGTTLCFTPHQDVEVSEEERAANRANLKRIATEVLVRMGIW
;
A
#
# COMPACT_ATOMS: atom_id res chain seq x y z
N MET A 1 6.29 -14.50 -8.61
CA MET A 1 7.28 -13.40 -8.54
C MET A 1 8.03 -13.58 -7.24
N ASP A 2 9.34 -13.76 -7.29
CA ASP A 2 10.14 -13.92 -6.07
C ASP A 2 10.51 -12.53 -5.54
N LEU A 3 9.82 -12.12 -4.48
CA LEU A 3 10.15 -10.92 -3.74
C LEU A 3 11.27 -11.23 -2.76
N ASN A 4 12.35 -10.46 -2.81
CA ASN A 4 13.35 -10.50 -1.76
C ASN A 4 12.88 -9.67 -0.57
N ILE A 5 12.56 -10.37 0.52
CA ILE A 5 12.09 -9.81 1.78
C ILE A 5 13.01 -10.31 2.88
N GLU A 6 13.60 -9.37 3.61
CA GLU A 6 14.50 -9.65 4.73
C GLU A 6 13.88 -9.04 6.00
N PRO A 7 13.29 -9.87 6.87
CA PRO A 7 12.66 -9.41 8.11
C PRO A 7 13.69 -8.76 9.04
N VAL A 8 13.34 -7.60 9.61
CA VAL A 8 14.07 -7.00 10.74
C VAL A 8 13.47 -7.50 12.06
N GLU A 9 12.17 -7.74 12.07
CA GLU A 9 11.40 -8.37 13.15
C GLU A 9 10.52 -9.51 12.62
N GLU A 10 9.81 -10.21 13.50
CA GLU A 10 8.85 -11.24 13.10
C GLU A 10 7.70 -10.61 12.30
N LEU A 11 7.39 -11.19 11.13
CA LEU A 11 6.34 -10.68 10.26
C LEU A 11 5.02 -11.42 10.50
N GLU A 12 3.96 -10.67 10.74
CA GLU A 12 2.59 -11.19 10.65
C GLU A 12 2.23 -11.33 9.17
N VAL A 13 2.18 -12.57 8.69
CA VAL A 13 1.84 -12.88 7.30
C VAL A 13 0.40 -13.37 7.21
N THR A 14 -0.42 -12.66 6.45
CA THR A 14 -1.79 -13.07 6.12
C THR A 14 -1.91 -13.36 4.64
N VAL A 15 -2.46 -14.54 4.29
CA VAL A 15 -2.79 -14.91 2.92
C VAL A 15 -4.30 -15.05 2.79
N LYS A 16 -4.89 -14.45 1.77
CA LYS A 16 -6.32 -14.66 1.43
C LYS A 16 -6.54 -14.67 -0.07
N THR A 17 -7.53 -15.42 -0.49
CA THR A 17 -8.03 -15.39 -1.87
C THR A 17 -9.15 -14.36 -1.98
N ILE A 18 -9.03 -13.47 -2.97
CA ILE A 18 -10.04 -12.47 -3.29
C ILE A 18 -10.64 -12.87 -4.63
N HIS A 19 -11.95 -13.15 -4.64
CA HIS A 19 -12.69 -13.43 -5.86
C HIS A 19 -13.12 -12.08 -6.44
N GLU A 20 -12.55 -11.69 -7.57
CA GLU A 20 -12.82 -10.39 -8.20
C GLU A 20 -13.07 -10.52 -9.71
N THR A 21 -13.63 -9.46 -10.28
CA THR A 21 -13.85 -9.38 -11.72
C THR A 21 -12.89 -8.36 -12.33
N ILE A 22 -11.95 -8.82 -13.15
CA ILE A 22 -11.05 -7.96 -13.91
C ILE A 22 -11.53 -7.91 -15.36
N GLY A 23 -12.17 -6.80 -15.73
CA GLY A 23 -12.82 -6.65 -17.02
C GLY A 23 -14.06 -7.55 -17.14
N LYS A 24 -13.99 -8.58 -18.01
CA LYS A 24 -15.07 -9.57 -18.21
C LYS A 24 -14.73 -10.95 -17.64
N GLN A 25 -13.71 -11.06 -16.80
CA GLN A 25 -13.18 -12.34 -16.33
C GLN A 25 -13.25 -12.39 -14.82
N GLU A 26 -13.75 -13.51 -14.30
CA GLU A 26 -13.64 -13.85 -12.88
C GLU A 26 -12.24 -14.39 -12.61
N VAL A 27 -11.63 -13.87 -11.56
CA VAL A 27 -10.23 -14.13 -11.19
C VAL A 27 -10.13 -14.31 -9.69
N ASP A 28 -9.39 -15.34 -9.29
CA ASP A 28 -8.96 -15.54 -7.92
C ASP A 28 -7.61 -14.88 -7.72
N THR A 29 -7.62 -13.74 -7.03
CA THR A 29 -6.40 -13.00 -6.70
C THR A 29 -5.90 -13.41 -5.33
N ILE A 30 -4.67 -13.91 -5.27
CA ILE A 30 -4.02 -14.27 -4.01
C ILE A 30 -3.37 -13.02 -3.42
N MET A 31 -3.91 -12.55 -2.31
CA MET A 31 -3.32 -11.47 -1.54
C MET A 31 -2.42 -12.03 -0.44
N THR A 32 -1.14 -11.66 -0.43
CA THR A 32 -0.21 -11.94 0.67
C THR A 32 0.21 -10.63 1.31
N ARG A 33 -0.24 -10.37 2.54
CA ARG A 33 0.10 -9.20 3.35
C ARG A 33 1.15 -9.60 4.38
N ARG A 34 2.12 -8.71 4.61
CA ARG A 34 3.24 -8.87 5.55
C ARG A 34 3.32 -7.61 6.37
N LYS A 35 3.05 -7.71 7.66
CA LYS A 35 3.07 -6.59 8.59
C LYS A 35 4.21 -6.79 9.59
N GLY A 36 4.93 -5.70 9.86
CA GLY A 36 6.15 -5.70 10.66
C GLY A 36 7.33 -5.18 9.83
N LEU A 37 8.34 -4.64 10.50
CA LEU A 37 9.49 -4.00 9.89
C LEU A 37 10.33 -4.99 9.07
N HIS A 38 10.49 -4.73 7.78
CA HIS A 38 11.33 -5.54 6.90
C HIS A 38 11.93 -4.74 5.76
N TRP A 39 13.04 -5.24 5.23
CA TRP A 39 13.57 -4.77 3.96
C TRP A 39 12.84 -5.44 2.80
N LEU A 40 12.42 -4.62 1.84
CA LEU A 40 11.81 -5.03 0.58
C LEU A 40 12.73 -4.64 -0.57
N THR A 41 13.04 -5.57 -1.47
CA THR A 41 13.72 -5.24 -2.73
C THR A 41 12.70 -5.15 -3.85
N GLU A 42 12.56 -3.95 -4.42
CA GLU A 42 11.72 -3.70 -5.60
C GLU A 42 12.29 -4.41 -6.84
N ARG A 43 11.46 -4.54 -7.89
CA ARG A 43 11.90 -5.08 -9.20
C ARG A 43 13.05 -4.30 -9.83
N THR A 44 13.18 -3.01 -9.50
CA THR A 44 14.26 -2.14 -9.96
C THR A 44 15.60 -2.45 -9.28
N GLY A 45 15.62 -3.35 -8.29
CA GLY A 45 16.78 -3.61 -7.42
C GLY A 45 16.89 -2.62 -6.27
N LYS A 46 16.02 -1.61 -6.19
CA LYS A 46 15.99 -0.66 -5.08
C LYS A 46 15.53 -1.35 -3.80
N ARG A 47 16.29 -1.19 -2.72
CA ARG A 47 15.95 -1.68 -1.39
C ARG A 47 15.26 -0.58 -0.59
N VAL A 48 14.15 -0.92 0.06
CA VAL A 48 13.32 0.02 0.84
C VAL A 48 12.97 -0.63 2.17
N LEU A 49 13.11 0.10 3.27
CA LEU A 49 12.63 -0.32 4.59
C LEU A 49 11.14 0.00 4.68
N VAL A 50 10.32 -0.98 5.08
CA VAL A 50 8.87 -0.87 5.07
C VAL A 50 8.27 -1.40 6.36
N ASP A 51 7.19 -0.78 6.82
CA ASP A 51 6.38 -1.25 7.96
C ASP A 51 5.38 -2.33 7.53
N GLU A 52 5.01 -2.31 6.25
CA GLU A 52 4.03 -3.21 5.68
C GLU A 52 4.27 -3.36 4.18
N SER A 53 4.12 -4.58 3.67
CA SER A 53 4.00 -4.84 2.24
C SER A 53 2.90 -5.84 1.93
N ALA A 54 2.29 -5.72 0.76
CA ALA A 54 1.34 -6.69 0.26
C ALA A 54 1.53 -6.94 -1.23
N THR A 55 1.31 -8.20 -1.63
CA THR A 55 1.19 -8.60 -3.02
C THR A 55 -0.22 -9.03 -3.33
N MET A 56 -0.70 -8.69 -4.53
CA MET A 56 -1.94 -9.20 -5.10
C MET A 56 -1.59 -9.89 -6.42
N ASP A 57 -1.59 -11.22 -6.41
CA ASP A 57 -1.26 -12.04 -7.58
C ASP A 57 -2.53 -12.55 -8.25
N ALA A 58 -2.85 -12.00 -9.42
CA ALA A 58 -4.02 -12.35 -10.23
C ALA A 58 -3.64 -13.34 -11.36
N GLY A 59 -2.49 -14.01 -11.22
CA GLY A 59 -1.99 -15.01 -12.15
C GLY A 59 -1.29 -14.42 -13.39
N PRO A 60 -0.74 -15.27 -14.27
CA PRO A 60 0.16 -14.84 -15.36
C PRO A 60 -0.45 -13.84 -16.33
N LYS A 61 -1.79 -13.85 -16.49
CA LYS A 61 -2.51 -12.99 -17.41
C LYS A 61 -2.67 -11.55 -16.89
N PHE A 62 -2.96 -11.41 -15.59
CA PHE A 62 -3.26 -10.12 -14.96
C PHE A 62 -2.10 -9.57 -14.14
N GLY A 63 -1.13 -10.42 -13.82
CA GLY A 63 0.11 -10.05 -13.17
C GLY A 63 -0.02 -9.97 -11.65
N THR A 64 1.03 -9.39 -11.05
CA THR A 64 1.14 -9.24 -9.60
C THR A 64 1.39 -7.78 -9.27
N THR A 65 0.54 -7.21 -8.42
CA THR A 65 0.74 -5.87 -7.86
C THR A 65 1.50 -5.98 -6.54
N LEU A 66 2.40 -5.02 -6.29
CA LEU A 66 3.09 -4.84 -5.03
C LEU A 66 2.73 -3.45 -4.48
N CYS A 67 2.24 -3.41 -3.24
CA CYS A 67 2.05 -2.17 -2.48
C CYS A 67 2.79 -2.28 -1.15
N PHE A 68 3.29 -1.16 -0.65
CA PHE A 68 4.01 -1.11 0.62
C PHE A 68 3.91 0.27 1.25
N THR A 69 4.09 0.31 2.56
CA THR A 69 4.21 1.53 3.36
C THR A 69 5.68 1.70 3.73
N PRO A 70 6.39 2.68 3.15
CA PRO A 70 7.75 2.98 3.55
C PRO A 70 7.83 3.30 5.03
N HIS A 71 8.83 2.76 5.70
CA HIS A 71 9.13 3.12 7.08
C HIS A 71 9.48 4.61 7.14
N GLN A 72 8.98 5.29 8.17
CA GLN A 72 9.34 6.68 8.45
C GLN A 72 10.11 6.73 9.77
N ASP A 73 11.32 7.28 9.73
CA ASP A 73 12.13 7.51 10.94
C ASP A 73 11.50 8.54 11.89
N VAL A 74 10.53 9.31 11.39
CA VAL A 74 9.85 10.37 12.14
C VAL A 74 8.46 9.91 12.53
N GLU A 75 8.24 9.80 13.83
CA GLU A 75 6.91 9.56 14.39
C GLU A 75 6.08 10.85 14.33
N VAL A 76 5.13 10.92 13.40
CA VAL A 76 4.20 12.07 13.31
C VAL A 76 3.15 11.96 14.40
N SER A 77 3.04 12.99 15.22
CA SER A 77 2.05 13.03 16.32
C SER A 77 0.61 13.04 15.79
N GLU A 78 -0.34 12.58 16.61
CA GLU A 78 -1.75 12.61 16.22
C GLU A 78 -2.28 14.05 16.07
N GLU A 79 -1.73 15.00 16.82
CA GLU A 79 -2.02 16.42 16.68
C GLU A 79 -1.59 16.95 15.31
N GLU A 80 -0.37 16.66 14.87
CA GLU A 80 0.13 17.03 13.54
C GLU A 80 -0.70 16.37 12.43
N ARG A 81 -1.06 15.09 12.60
CA ARG A 81 -1.95 14.40 11.65
C ARG A 81 -3.32 15.05 11.60
N ALA A 82 -3.90 15.42 12.74
CA ALA A 82 -5.19 16.09 12.81
C ALA A 82 -5.16 17.48 12.15
N ALA A 83 -4.13 18.27 12.43
CA ALA A 83 -3.91 19.58 11.81
C ALA A 83 -3.76 19.45 10.28
N ASN A 84 -2.99 18.47 9.81
CA ASN A 84 -2.82 18.23 8.38
C ASN A 84 -4.14 17.80 7.72
N ARG A 85 -4.93 16.91 8.34
CA ARG A 85 -6.26 16.53 7.85
C ARG A 85 -7.21 17.74 7.76
N ALA A 86 -7.18 18.64 8.75
CA ALA A 86 -7.98 19.86 8.71
C ALA A 86 -7.56 20.78 7.56
N ASN A 87 -6.25 20.95 7.35
CA ASN A 87 -5.73 21.75 6.25
C ASN A 87 -6.08 21.17 4.87
N LEU A 88 -5.95 19.85 4.69
CA LEU A 88 -6.34 19.16 3.45
C LEU A 88 -7.83 19.37 3.13
N LYS A 89 -8.70 19.22 4.14
CA LYS A 89 -10.14 19.48 4.00
C LYS A 89 -10.40 20.92 3.56
N ARG A 90 -9.77 21.89 4.21
CA ARG A 90 -9.90 23.31 3.86
C ARG A 90 -9.50 23.57 2.40
N ILE A 91 -8.33 23.10 1.98
CA ILE A 91 -7.82 23.28 0.61
C ILE A 91 -8.74 22.60 -0.41
N ALA A 92 -9.18 21.37 -0.13
CA ALA A 92 -10.10 20.66 -1.02
C ALA A 92 -11.41 21.43 -1.21
N THR A 93 -12.01 21.93 -0.13
CA THR A 93 -13.22 22.75 -0.19
C THR A 93 -13.00 24.03 -1.02
N GLU A 94 -11.91 24.76 -0.79
CA GLU A 94 -11.58 25.97 -1.55
C GLU A 94 -11.45 25.70 -3.05
N VAL A 95 -10.80 24.59 -3.42
CA VAL A 95 -10.65 24.19 -4.82
C VAL A 95 -12.00 23.84 -5.45
N LEU A 96 -12.84 23.08 -4.76
CA LEU A 96 -14.17 22.69 -5.25
C LEU A 96 -15.06 23.91 -5.50
N VAL A 97 -15.08 24.88 -4.57
CA VAL A 97 -15.81 26.15 -4.73
C VAL A 97 -15.27 26.94 -5.92
N ARG A 98 -13.94 27.09 -6.04
CA ARG A 98 -13.32 27.83 -7.15
C ARG A 98 -13.63 27.20 -8.51
N MET A 99 -13.78 25.89 -8.56
CA MET A 99 -14.15 25.16 -9.78
C MET A 99 -15.66 25.14 -10.06
N GLY A 100 -16.48 25.71 -9.18
CA GLY A 100 -17.95 25.72 -9.32
C GLY A 100 -18.58 24.33 -9.19
N ILE A 101 -17.89 23.38 -8.55
CA ILE A 101 -18.39 22.03 -8.29
C ILE A 101 -19.30 22.03 -7.04
N TRP A 102 -19.06 22.96 -6.11
CA TRP A 102 -19.75 23.08 -4.83
C TRP A 102 -20.34 24.48 -4.64
#